data_AF-A0ABD1UTB2-F1
#
_entry.id   AF-A0ABD1UTB2-F1
#
_cell.length_a   1.000
_cell.length_b   1.000
_cell.length_c   1.000
_cell.angle_alpha   90.00
_cell.angle_beta   90.00
_cell.angle_gamma   90.00
#
_symmetry.space_group_name_H-M   'P 1'
#
loop_
_entity.id
_entity.type
_entity.pdbx_description
1 polymer ?
#
loop_
_entity_poly.entity_id
_entity_poly.type
_entity_poly.pdbx_seq_one_letter_code
_entity_poly.pdbx_strand_id
1 'polypeptide(L)'
;MEGNQLHDIPPGPETPLPPASKLSTAGPSPLLAVHLIDIIYSYCFTLRLYNGDWQSDALESAMVLLGVSYVLGKGGQPETVLEALLHCLEQTSSPSYRHMGGLQFGLGLLDDVISILYLGGAALVCLLCDTQRLIQAAEKELKSGETAQVKKGGN
;
A
#
# COMPACT_ATOMS: atom_id res chain seq x y z
N MET A 1 7.54 1.02 46.39
CA MET A 1 6.27 0.27 46.32
C MET A 1 5.63 0.66 45.00
N GLU A 2 5.94 -0.04 43.92
CA GLU A 2 5.30 0.15 42.61
C GLU A 2 4.81 -1.24 42.19
N GLY A 3 3.52 -1.47 42.43
CA GLY A 3 2.84 -2.72 42.13
C GLY A 3 2.42 -2.77 40.67
N ASN A 4 3.02 -3.70 39.93
CA ASN A 4 2.33 -4.68 39.09
C ASN A 4 1.11 -4.19 38.25
N GLN A 5 1.28 -3.23 37.33
CA GLN A 5 0.25 -2.86 36.34
C GLN A 5 0.25 -3.73 35.07
N LEU A 6 0.45 -5.05 35.20
CA LEU A 6 0.34 -6.01 34.08
C LEU A 6 -1.03 -6.72 34.03
N HIS A 7 -1.97 -6.36 34.90
CA HIS A 7 -3.24 -7.08 35.06
C HIS A 7 -4.34 -6.71 34.05
N ASP A 8 -4.13 -5.72 33.18
CA ASP A 8 -5.16 -5.26 32.24
C ASP A 8 -5.04 -5.86 30.82
N ILE A 9 -4.05 -6.71 30.57
CA ILE A 9 -3.94 -7.42 29.28
C ILE A 9 -4.53 -8.83 29.48
N PRO A 10 -5.67 -9.17 28.84
CA PRO A 10 -6.22 -10.51 28.93
C PRO A 10 -5.18 -11.52 28.41
N PRO A 11 -5.07 -12.71 29.04
CA PRO A 11 -4.19 -13.75 28.56
C PRO A 11 -4.54 -14.08 27.11
N GLY A 12 -3.52 -14.30 26.28
CA GLY A 12 -3.71 -14.76 24.91
C GLY A 12 -4.45 -16.11 24.88
N PRO A 13 -5.06 -16.47 23.74
CA PRO A 13 -5.74 -17.75 23.63
C PRO A 13 -4.78 -18.91 23.93
N GLU A 14 -5.21 -19.82 24.82
CA GLU A 14 -4.47 -21.04 25.20
C GLU A 14 -4.32 -22.03 24.03
N THR A 15 -5.16 -21.87 23.00
CA THR A 15 -5.11 -22.67 21.78
C THR A 15 -4.52 -21.85 20.64
N PRO A 16 -3.58 -22.44 19.85
CA PRO A 16 -3.09 -21.80 18.62
C PRO A 16 -4.27 -21.46 17.71
N LEU A 17 -4.24 -20.27 17.10
CA LEU A 17 -5.24 -19.88 16.12
C LEU A 17 -5.29 -20.92 14.98
N PRO A 18 -6.48 -21.31 14.51
CA PRO A 18 -6.59 -22.21 13.38
C PRO A 18 -5.90 -21.60 12.16
N PRO A 19 -5.23 -22.41 11.32
CA PRO A 19 -4.63 -21.92 10.08
C PRO A 19 -5.68 -21.22 9.21
N ALA A 20 -5.28 -20.16 8.51
CA ALA A 20 -6.17 -19.41 7.61
C ALA A 20 -6.82 -20.32 6.53
N SER A 21 -6.15 -21.42 6.16
CA SER A 21 -6.70 -22.43 5.25
C SER A 21 -7.94 -23.15 5.77
N LYS A 22 -8.26 -23.05 7.07
CA LYS A 22 -9.51 -23.55 7.65
C LYS A 22 -10.65 -22.52 7.62
N LEU A 23 -10.36 -21.27 7.30
CA LEU A 23 -11.34 -20.18 7.24
C LEU A 23 -11.97 -20.02 5.85
N SER A 24 -11.33 -20.57 4.81
CA SER A 24 -11.81 -20.54 3.43
C SER A 24 -11.67 -21.92 2.79
N THR A 25 -12.72 -22.37 2.10
CA THR A 25 -12.68 -23.58 1.26
C THR A 25 -12.07 -23.31 -0.12
N ALA A 26 -12.01 -22.05 -0.54
CA ALA A 26 -11.37 -21.63 -1.78
C ALA A 26 -9.88 -21.33 -1.53
N GLY A 27 -9.02 -21.85 -2.40
CA GLY A 27 -7.59 -21.52 -2.40
C GLY A 27 -7.35 -20.04 -2.76
N PRO A 28 -6.22 -19.45 -2.32
CA PRO A 28 -5.87 -18.10 -2.74
C PRO A 28 -5.68 -18.05 -4.27
N SER A 29 -5.94 -16.88 -4.87
CA SER A 29 -5.68 -16.68 -6.30
C SER A 29 -4.22 -17.01 -6.62
N PRO A 30 -3.93 -17.77 -7.69
CA PRO A 30 -2.55 -18.05 -8.10
C PRO A 30 -1.80 -16.78 -8.50
N LEU A 31 -2.52 -15.72 -8.89
CA LEU A 31 -1.94 -14.43 -9.28
C LEU A 31 -1.66 -13.51 -8.09
N LEU A 32 -2.08 -13.87 -6.87
CA LEU A 32 -1.94 -12.99 -5.71
C LEU A 32 -0.48 -12.59 -5.45
N ALA A 33 0.45 -13.53 -5.61
CA ALA A 33 1.88 -13.25 -5.44
C ALA A 33 2.40 -12.28 -6.51
N VAL A 34 1.87 -12.35 -7.74
CA VAL A 34 2.24 -11.44 -8.83
C VAL A 34 1.68 -10.04 -8.58
N HIS A 35 0.40 -9.95 -8.22
CA HIS A 35 -0.26 -8.68 -7.91
C HIS A 35 0.40 -7.98 -6.73
N LEU A 36 0.89 -8.74 -5.75
CA LEU A 36 1.59 -8.19 -4.59
C LEU A 36 2.86 -7.43 -5.00
N ILE A 37 3.56 -7.84 -6.06
CA ILE A 37 4.76 -7.12 -6.54
C ILE A 37 4.40 -5.72 -7.03
N ASP A 38 3.34 -5.58 -7.82
CA ASP A 38 2.83 -4.28 -8.28
C ASP A 38 2.46 -3.38 -7.09
N ILE A 39 1.79 -3.94 -6.08
CA ILE A 39 1.38 -3.19 -4.89
C ILE A 39 2.60 -2.74 -4.06
N ILE A 40 3.58 -3.63 -3.83
CA ILE A 40 4.80 -3.28 -3.07
C ILE A 40 5.56 -2.19 -3.81
N TYR A 41 5.78 -2.35 -5.11
CA TYR A 41 6.51 -1.36 -5.91
C TYR A 41 5.81 0.01 -5.84
N SER A 42 4.50 0.04 -6.07
CA SER A 42 3.72 1.27 -6.10
C SER A 42 3.71 1.97 -4.74
N TYR A 43 3.59 1.22 -3.65
CA TYR A 43 3.69 1.77 -2.30
C TYR A 43 5.09 2.32 -2.00
N CYS A 44 6.16 1.59 -2.36
CA CYS A 44 7.52 2.07 -2.16
C CYS A 44 7.80 3.35 -2.98
N PHE A 45 7.28 3.42 -4.22
CA PHE A 45 7.33 4.64 -5.02
C PHE A 45 6.68 5.81 -4.30
N THR A 46 5.45 5.64 -3.82
CA THR A 46 4.72 6.67 -3.08
C THR A 46 5.49 7.09 -1.83
N LEU A 47 5.99 6.14 -1.03
CA LEU A 47 6.78 6.48 0.16
C LEU A 47 8.03 7.29 -0.18
N ARG A 48 8.80 6.90 -1.21
CA ARG A 48 9.99 7.67 -1.60
C ARG A 48 9.62 9.07 -2.09
N LEU A 49 8.52 9.21 -2.82
CA LEU A 49 8.06 10.51 -3.31
C LEU A 49 7.72 11.47 -2.17
N TYR A 50 7.10 10.96 -1.10
CA TYR A 50 6.69 11.74 0.07
C TYR A 50 7.68 11.65 1.24
N ASN A 51 8.88 11.12 1.03
CA ASN A 51 9.90 10.89 2.07
C ASN A 51 9.35 10.15 3.31
N GLY A 52 8.42 9.21 3.10
CA GLY A 52 7.76 8.44 4.15
C GLY A 52 6.55 9.11 4.79
N ASP A 53 6.30 10.40 4.53
CA ASP A 53 5.19 11.16 5.11
C ASP A 53 4.03 11.32 4.12
N TRP A 54 3.39 10.21 3.75
CA TRP A 54 2.22 10.27 2.85
C TRP A 54 1.02 10.99 3.49
N GLN A 55 1.01 11.16 4.82
CA GLN A 55 -0.10 11.75 5.56
C GLN A 55 -0.20 13.26 5.38
N SER A 56 0.90 13.92 4.98
CA SER A 56 0.90 15.36 4.73
C SER A 56 -0.07 15.78 3.63
N ASP A 57 -0.30 14.88 2.66
CA ASP A 57 -1.27 15.03 1.57
C ASP A 57 -1.74 13.63 1.16
N ALA A 58 -2.73 13.12 1.89
CA ALA A 58 -3.17 11.74 1.74
C ALA A 58 -3.88 11.53 0.40
N LEU A 59 -4.65 12.52 -0.06
CA LEU A 59 -5.34 12.46 -1.35
C LEU A 59 -4.36 12.37 -2.52
N GLU A 60 -3.39 13.27 -2.61
CA GLU A 60 -2.39 13.24 -3.69
C GLU A 60 -1.54 11.96 -3.59
N SER A 61 -1.14 11.55 -2.38
CA SER A 61 -0.41 10.29 -2.16
C SER A 61 -1.17 9.07 -2.68
N ALA A 62 -2.49 9.02 -2.45
CA ALA A 62 -3.34 7.94 -2.97
C ALA A 62 -3.46 8.00 -4.49
N MET A 63 -3.57 9.19 -5.08
CA MET A 63 -3.57 9.33 -6.54
C MET A 63 -2.27 8.84 -7.16
N VAL A 64 -1.12 9.10 -6.52
CA VAL A 64 0.17 8.57 -6.96
C VAL A 64 0.19 7.05 -6.88
N LEU A 65 -0.18 6.48 -5.73
CA LEU A 65 -0.23 5.03 -5.52
C LEU A 65 -1.10 4.34 -6.59
N LEU A 66 -2.32 4.86 -6.81
CA LEU A 66 -3.27 4.34 -7.78
C LEU A 66 -2.85 4.63 -9.23
N GLY A 67 -2.12 5.72 -9.48
CA GLY A 67 -1.60 6.07 -10.80
C GLY A 67 -0.47 5.14 -11.25
N VAL A 68 0.35 4.67 -10.30
CA VAL A 68 1.46 3.74 -10.57
C VAL A 68 0.99 2.29 -10.61
N SER A 69 0.10 1.89 -9.70
CA SER A 69 -0.38 0.51 -9.57
C SER A 69 -1.33 0.12 -10.70
N TYR A 70 -0.92 -0.86 -11.51
CA TYR A 70 -1.80 -1.45 -12.52
C TYR A 70 -2.93 -2.26 -11.87
N VAL A 71 -2.65 -2.94 -10.77
CA VAL A 71 -3.62 -3.78 -10.05
C VAL A 71 -4.67 -2.92 -9.35
N LEU A 72 -4.26 -1.97 -8.50
CA LEU A 72 -5.18 -1.16 -7.71
C LEU A 72 -5.84 -0.06 -8.54
N GLY A 73 -5.09 0.58 -9.43
CA GLY A 73 -5.56 1.73 -10.21
C GLY A 73 -6.41 1.37 -11.41
N LYS A 74 -6.11 0.25 -12.07
CA LYS A 74 -6.79 -0.17 -13.31
C LYS A 74 -7.55 -1.49 -13.19
N GLY A 75 -7.46 -2.17 -12.06
CA GLY A 75 -8.02 -3.52 -11.92
C GLY A 75 -7.27 -4.54 -12.79
N GLY A 76 -6.02 -4.24 -13.16
CA GLY A 76 -5.18 -5.11 -13.97
C GLY A 76 -4.94 -6.46 -13.32
N GLN A 77 -4.63 -7.46 -14.13
CA GLN A 77 -4.38 -8.85 -13.70
C GLN A 77 -3.06 -9.34 -14.30
N PRO A 78 -1.90 -8.74 -13.94
CA PRO A 78 -0.63 -9.18 -14.49
C PRO A 78 -0.41 -10.65 -14.11
N GLU A 79 -0.02 -11.45 -15.10
CA GLU A 79 0.14 -12.89 -14.94
C GLU A 79 1.57 -13.26 -14.53
N THR A 80 2.52 -12.35 -14.75
CA THR A 80 3.93 -12.55 -14.43
C THR A 80 4.53 -11.38 -13.64
N VAL A 81 5.58 -11.68 -12.86
CA VAL A 81 6.35 -10.65 -12.12
C VAL A 81 6.95 -9.61 -13.07
N LEU A 82 7.42 -10.05 -14.25
CA LEU A 82 7.98 -9.15 -15.25
C LEU A 82 6.93 -8.16 -15.76
N GLU A 83 5.73 -8.64 -16.07
CA GLU A 83 4.62 -7.79 -16.52
C GLU A 83 4.21 -6.77 -15.46
N ALA A 84 4.08 -7.21 -14.20
CA ALA A 84 3.80 -6.32 -13.07
C ALA A 84 4.85 -5.20 -12.96
N LEU A 85 6.14 -5.56 -12.99
CA LEU A 85 7.23 -4.59 -12.89
C LEU A 85 7.34 -3.68 -14.11
N LEU A 86 7.11 -4.19 -15.33
CA LEU A 86 7.13 -3.37 -16.54
C LEU A 86 6.07 -2.30 -16.50
N HIS A 87 4.84 -2.64 -16.11
CA HIS A 87 3.78 -1.66 -15.95
C HIS A 87 4.15 -0.57 -14.93
N CYS A 88 4.67 -0.96 -13.76
CA CYS A 88 5.10 0.01 -12.77
C CYS A 88 6.25 0.91 -13.26
N LEU A 89 7.24 0.34 -13.96
CA LEU A 89 8.37 1.09 -14.51
C LEU A 89 7.93 2.06 -15.61
N GLU A 90 7.00 1.65 -16.47
CA GLU A 90 6.39 2.51 -17.49
C GLU A 90 5.69 3.70 -16.85
N GLN A 91 4.86 3.46 -15.83
CA GLN A 91 4.15 4.54 -15.13
C GLN A 91 5.12 5.49 -14.44
N THR A 92 6.11 4.98 -13.71
CA THR A 92 7.09 5.80 -12.97
C THR A 92 8.10 6.51 -13.88
N SER A 93 8.26 6.05 -15.12
CA SER A 93 9.05 6.73 -16.15
C SER A 93 8.23 7.74 -16.96
N SER A 94 6.93 7.85 -16.71
CA SER A 94 6.04 8.78 -17.42
C SER A 94 6.40 10.25 -17.15
N PRO A 95 5.98 11.18 -18.03
CA PRO A 95 6.22 12.61 -17.83
C PRO A 95 5.76 13.13 -16.46
N SER A 96 4.71 12.53 -15.89
CA SER A 96 4.14 12.90 -14.58
C SER A 96 5.16 12.76 -13.44
N TYR A 97 6.10 11.82 -13.54
CA TYR A 97 7.07 11.53 -12.47
C TYR A 97 8.53 11.75 -12.88
N ARG A 98 8.76 12.19 -14.13
CA ARG A 98 10.11 12.41 -14.66
C ARG A 98 10.98 13.32 -13.78
N HIS A 99 10.37 14.31 -13.14
CA HIS A 99 11.05 15.27 -12.28
C HIS A 99 11.61 14.65 -10.99
N MET A 100 11.18 13.43 -10.65
CA MET A 100 11.56 12.70 -9.44
C MET A 100 12.75 11.76 -9.64
N GLY A 101 13.46 11.89 -10.76
CA GLY A 101 14.65 11.08 -11.09
C GLY A 101 14.43 10.06 -12.22
N GLY A 102 13.21 9.99 -12.77
CA GLY A 102 12.87 9.20 -13.96
C GLY A 102 13.21 7.72 -13.80
N LEU A 103 13.74 7.11 -14.87
CA LEU A 103 14.02 5.67 -14.91
C LEU A 103 14.96 5.20 -13.78
N GLN A 104 15.96 5.99 -13.39
CA GLN A 104 16.89 5.59 -12.32
C GLN A 104 16.17 5.49 -10.97
N PHE A 105 15.22 6.40 -10.71
CA PHE A 105 14.40 6.35 -9.52
C PHE A 105 13.50 5.11 -9.51
N GLY A 106 12.85 4.80 -10.65
CA GLY A 106 12.02 3.60 -10.81
C GLY A 106 12.81 2.31 -10.65
N LEU A 107 13.99 2.19 -11.27
CA LEU A 107 14.85 1.02 -11.13
C LEU A 107 15.34 0.82 -9.68
N GLY A 108 15.64 1.91 -8.97
CA GLY A 108 16.05 1.84 -7.56
C GLY A 108 14.95 1.33 -6.61
N LEU A 109 13.69 1.27 -7.04
CA LEU A 109 12.61 0.65 -6.26
C LEU A 109 12.61 -0.87 -6.34
N LEU A 110 13.29 -1.47 -7.31
CA LEU A 110 13.45 -2.92 -7.35
C LEU A 110 14.19 -3.41 -6.10
N ASP A 111 15.18 -2.65 -5.63
CA ASP A 111 15.90 -2.94 -4.39
C ASP A 111 14.99 -2.82 -3.15
N ASP A 112 14.04 -1.88 -3.14
CA ASP A 112 13.06 -1.76 -2.06
C ASP A 112 12.10 -2.95 -2.03
N VAL A 113 11.58 -3.33 -3.21
CA VAL A 113 10.71 -4.51 -3.35
C VAL A 113 11.43 -5.75 -2.84
N ILE A 114 12.68 -5.95 -3.27
CA ILE A 114 13.53 -7.06 -2.83
C ILE A 114 13.71 -7.01 -1.32
N SER A 115 14.02 -5.84 -0.76
CA SER A 115 14.24 -5.66 0.68
C SER A 115 12.99 -5.99 1.50
N ILE A 116 11.82 -5.51 1.08
CA ILE A 116 10.53 -5.83 1.73
C ILE A 116 10.24 -7.34 1.68
N LEU A 117 10.49 -7.99 0.55
CA LEU A 117 10.31 -9.44 0.42
C LEU A 117 11.27 -10.22 1.34
N TYR A 118 12.52 -9.78 1.48
CA TYR A 118 13.50 -10.39 2.40
C TYR A 118 13.11 -10.23 3.88
N LEU A 119 12.45 -9.13 4.25
CA LEU A 119 11.92 -8.93 5.61
C LEU A 119 10.74 -9.87 5.93
N GLY A 120 10.10 -10.45 4.91
CA GLY A 120 9.13 -11.51 5.04
C GLY A 120 7.72 -11.05 5.42
N GLY A 121 6.89 -12.01 5.87
CA GLY A 121 5.44 -11.84 5.99
C GLY A 121 5.00 -10.70 6.91
N ALA A 122 5.72 -10.44 8.01
CA ALA A 122 5.37 -9.34 8.92
C ALA A 122 5.50 -7.97 8.23
N ALA A 123 6.59 -7.76 7.47
CA ALA A 123 6.78 -6.53 6.70
C ALA A 123 5.73 -6.37 5.61
N LEU A 124 5.37 -7.47 4.92
CA LEU A 124 4.29 -7.47 3.94
C LEU A 124 2.95 -7.07 4.54
N VAL A 125 2.59 -7.62 5.71
CA VAL A 125 1.36 -7.25 6.41
C VAL A 125 1.40 -5.80 6.85
N CYS A 126 2.51 -5.32 7.40
CA CYS A 126 2.67 -3.91 7.78
C CYS A 126 2.50 -2.97 6.58
N LEU A 127 3.14 -3.28 5.46
CA LEU A 127 3.00 -2.53 4.21
C LEU A 127 1.54 -2.51 3.75
N LEU A 128 0.88 -3.66 3.67
CA LEU A 128 -0.51 -3.75 3.21
C LEU A 128 -1.47 -2.98 4.14
N CYS A 129 -1.26 -3.07 5.45
CA CYS A 129 -2.02 -2.27 6.42
C CYS A 129 -1.79 -0.77 6.23
N ASP A 130 -0.56 -0.35 5.95
CA ASP A 130 -0.27 1.07 5.76
C ASP A 130 -0.79 1.59 4.42
N THR A 131 -0.68 0.82 3.34
CA THR A 131 -1.34 1.07 2.05
C THR A 131 -2.86 1.23 2.23
N GLN A 132 -3.50 0.39 3.04
CA GLN A 132 -4.92 0.53 3.35
C GLN A 132 -5.22 1.82 4.11
N ARG A 133 -4.41 2.18 5.11
CA ARG A 133 -4.57 3.44 5.86
C ARG A 133 -4.41 4.66 4.97
N LEU A 134 -3.46 4.62 4.03
CA LEU A 134 -3.23 5.65 3.03
C LEU A 134 -4.51 5.89 2.20
N ILE A 135 -5.08 4.83 1.64
CA ILE A 135 -6.33 4.93 0.85
C ILE A 135 -7.50 5.44 1.70
N GLN A 136 -7.64 4.96 2.93
CA GLN A 136 -8.71 5.40 3.84
C GLN A 136 -8.57 6.86 4.27
N ALA A 137 -7.34 7.35 4.44
CA ALA A 137 -7.08 8.75 4.76
C ALA A 137 -7.46 9.65 3.57
N ALA A 138 -7.08 9.27 2.35
CA ALA A 138 -7.48 9.95 1.13
C ALA A 138 -9.01 10.02 0.98
N GLU A 139 -9.71 8.91 1.25
CA GLU A 139 -11.17 8.87 1.21
C GLU A 139 -11.81 9.85 2.21
N LYS A 140 -11.25 9.95 3.43
CA LYS A 140 -11.72 10.91 4.44
C LYS A 140 -11.48 12.35 4.00
N GLU A 141 -10.30 12.63 3.44
CA GLU A 141 -9.93 13.95 2.94
C GLU A 141 -10.87 14.39 1.81
N LEU A 142 -11.14 13.51 0.83
CA LEU A 142 -12.06 13.77 -0.27
C LEU A 142 -13.48 14.13 0.21
N LYS A 143 -14.04 13.34 1.14
CA LYS A 143 -15.38 13.61 1.73
C LYS A 143 -15.42 14.91 2.52
N SER A 144 -14.32 15.29 3.17
CA SER A 144 -14.21 16.56 3.90
C SER A 144 -14.17 17.76 2.96
N GLY A 145 -13.55 17.62 1.79
CA GLY A 145 -13.52 18.66 0.74
C GLY A 145 -14.90 18.90 0.11
N GLU A 146 -15.65 17.84 -0.19
CA GLU A 146 -17.01 17.93 -0.75
C GLU A 146 -17.97 18.65 0.21
N THR A 147 -17.91 18.31 1.50
CA THR A 147 -18.76 18.94 2.52
C THR A 147 -18.41 20.40 2.78
N ALA A 148 -17.16 20.83 2.54
CA ALA A 148 -16.75 22.23 2.61
C ALA A 148 -17.25 23.07 1.42
N GLN A 149 -17.31 22.48 0.21
CA GLN A 149 -17.83 23.14 -1.00
C GLN A 149 -19.34 23.34 -0.94
N VAL A 150 -20.10 22.34 -0.47
CA VAL A 150 -21.56 22.44 -0.30
C VAL A 150 -21.96 23.55 0.66
N LYS A 151 -21.17 23.80 1.72
CA LYS A 151 -21.43 24.91 2.66
C LYS A 151 -21.12 26.29 2.09
N LYS A 152 -20.26 26.41 1.06
CA LYS A 152 -19.92 27.69 0.41
C LYS A 152 -20.87 28.09 -0.72
N GLY A 153 -21.58 27.14 -1.33
CA GLY A 153 -22.55 27.40 -2.41
C GLY A 153 -23.99 27.67 -1.95
N GLY A 154 -24.24 27.71 -0.64
CA GLY A 154 -25.58 27.84 -0.05
C GLY A 154 -25.87 29.18 0.64
N ASN A 155 -25.24 30.27 0.21
CA ASN A 155 -25.46 31.61 0.78
C ASN A 155 -25.65 32.66 -0.32
#